data_AF-A0A524A4N5-F1
#
_entry.id   AF-A0A524A4N5-F1
#
_cell.length_a   1.000
_cell.length_b   1.000
_cell.length_c   1.000
_cell.angle_alpha   90.00
_cell.angle_beta   90.00
_cell.angle_gamma   90.00
#
_symmetry.space_group_name_H-M   'P 1'
#
loop_
_entity.id
_entity.type
_entity.pdbx_description
1 polymer ?
#
loop_
_entity_poly.entity_id
_entity_poly.type
_entity_poly.pdbx_seq_one_letter_code
_entity_poly.pdbx_strand_id
1 'polypeptide(L)'
;MTVERYFKDRGPELKIFRRMVSGEEPRRILDICADPGTGKSWLLRRMVQESGQAGFPCALADFAPAWQPGPIKLMRELAERLGEECFSDFCTQDALYHSMAPPPRPDSEPPGRVDLSDSDFRGAQVRDIAGRDLYDIDLHQHRPPTAAEAERIEHQLSAAFVRELRALAAKGPTVLLLDGCEHIPVETADWLSRRLLYLMRDTPGTWWRLVVVLAGRPSGPRPAFQPWADWRGIVCALDRLSDFEEQHVRDFFQQCGLYLEAAEFAFVYRVCKARPLNMASIVEELLGGRR
;
A
#
# COMPACT_ATOMS: atom_id res chain seq x y z
N MET A 1 -4.31 -5.71 23.87
CA MET A 1 -3.65 -6.83 23.15
C MET A 1 -4.05 -6.74 21.69
N THR A 2 -3.11 -6.72 20.75
CA THR A 2 -3.44 -6.82 19.32
C THR A 2 -3.75 -8.26 18.99
N VAL A 3 -5.03 -8.53 18.71
CA VAL A 3 -5.59 -9.85 18.35
C VAL A 3 -4.81 -10.53 17.21
N GLU A 4 -4.13 -9.73 16.39
CA GLU A 4 -3.28 -10.12 15.27
C GLU A 4 -2.17 -11.12 15.60
N ARG A 5 -1.67 -11.13 16.85
CA ARG A 5 -0.62 -12.06 17.28
C ARG A 5 -1.09 -13.52 17.38
N TYR A 6 -2.40 -13.73 17.51
CA TYR A 6 -2.99 -15.05 17.77
C TYR A 6 -3.66 -15.66 16.54
N PHE A 7 -3.82 -14.87 15.48
CA PHE A 7 -4.32 -15.38 14.21
C PHE A 7 -3.29 -16.34 13.61
N LYS A 8 -3.66 -17.61 13.49
CA LYS A 8 -2.82 -18.64 12.84
C LYS A 8 -3.31 -19.01 11.45
N ASP A 9 -2.31 -19.01 10.57
CA ASP A 9 -2.16 -19.63 9.26
C ASP A 9 -3.33 -19.59 8.25
N ARG A 10 -3.15 -18.77 7.21
CA ARG A 10 -3.84 -18.85 5.91
C ARG A 10 -3.00 -19.71 4.97
N GLY A 11 -2.72 -20.94 5.40
CA GLY A 11 -1.74 -21.84 4.79
C GLY A 11 -1.93 -22.03 3.29
N PRO A 12 -3.15 -22.30 2.78
CA PRO A 12 -3.40 -22.41 1.35
C PRO A 12 -3.03 -21.16 0.55
N GLU A 13 -3.41 -19.97 1.02
CA GLU A 13 -3.15 -18.71 0.32
C GLU A 13 -1.68 -18.30 0.41
N LEU A 14 -1.05 -18.47 1.57
CA LEU A 14 0.38 -18.26 1.74
C LEU A 14 1.20 -19.22 0.89
N LYS A 15 0.75 -20.47 0.72
CA LYS A 15 1.39 -21.42 -0.19
C LYS A 15 1.38 -20.94 -1.64
N ILE A 16 0.29 -20.32 -2.10
CA ILE A 16 0.23 -19.71 -3.44
C ILE A 16 1.25 -18.57 -3.53
N PHE A 17 1.24 -17.65 -2.57
CA PHE A 17 2.18 -16.54 -2.53
C PHE A 17 3.65 -17.00 -2.54
N ARG A 18 4.02 -17.97 -1.68
CA ARG A 18 5.36 -18.54 -1.64
C ARG A 18 5.78 -19.12 -2.98
N ARG A 19 4.89 -19.85 -3.66
CA ARG A 19 5.16 -20.40 -5.00
C ARG A 19 5.33 -19.31 -6.06
N MET A 20 4.60 -18.20 -5.95
CA MET A 20 4.76 -17.06 -6.86
C MET A 20 6.12 -16.38 -6.66
N VAL A 21 6.51 -16.15 -5.41
CA VAL A 21 7.80 -15.52 -5.04
C VAL A 21 8.98 -16.43 -5.36
N SER A 22 8.86 -17.75 -5.18
CA SER A 22 9.91 -18.72 -5.56
C SER A 22 10.00 -18.95 -7.07
N GLY A 23 8.99 -18.53 -7.84
CA GLY A 23 8.90 -18.72 -9.28
C GLY A 23 8.30 -20.06 -9.74
N GLU A 24 7.90 -20.93 -8.80
CA GLU A 24 7.21 -22.22 -9.08
C GLU A 24 5.80 -22.06 -9.66
N GLU A 25 5.16 -20.93 -9.37
CA GLU A 25 3.91 -20.51 -9.99
C GLU A 25 4.27 -19.42 -11.01
N PRO A 26 3.91 -19.51 -12.31
CA PRO A 26 4.22 -18.47 -13.30
C PRO A 26 3.35 -17.21 -13.19
N ARG A 27 2.17 -17.29 -12.56
CA ARG A 27 1.32 -16.11 -12.33
C ARG A 27 2.04 -15.12 -11.40
N ARG A 28 1.97 -13.83 -11.72
CA ARG A 28 2.69 -12.74 -11.02
C ARG A 28 1.77 -11.75 -10.31
N ILE A 29 0.48 -11.84 -10.57
CA ILE A 29 -0.53 -11.01 -9.92
C ILE A 29 -1.42 -11.95 -9.09
N LEU A 30 -1.52 -11.71 -7.79
CA LEU A 30 -2.45 -12.40 -6.90
C LEU A 30 -3.61 -11.45 -6.58
N ASP A 31 -4.78 -11.72 -7.13
CA ASP A 31 -5.96 -10.90 -6.91
C ASP A 31 -6.83 -11.53 -5.80
N ILE A 32 -6.83 -10.94 -4.61
CA ILE A 32 -7.59 -11.36 -3.44
C ILE A 32 -8.86 -10.53 -3.35
N CYS A 33 -9.98 -11.14 -3.72
CA CYS A 33 -11.31 -10.56 -3.62
C CYS A 33 -12.09 -11.29 -2.54
N ALA A 34 -12.37 -10.63 -1.41
CA ALA A 34 -13.12 -11.28 -0.34
C ALA A 34 -13.94 -10.28 0.47
N ASP A 35 -14.98 -10.77 1.14
CA ASP A 35 -15.83 -9.97 2.00
C ASP A 35 -15.06 -9.29 3.15
N PRO A 36 -15.63 -8.24 3.76
CA PRO A 36 -15.10 -7.66 4.99
C PRO A 36 -14.97 -8.68 6.12
N GLY A 37 -13.98 -8.51 6.99
CA GLY A 37 -13.79 -9.37 8.16
C GLY A 37 -13.28 -10.78 7.85
N THR A 38 -12.90 -11.07 6.60
CA THR A 38 -12.30 -12.35 6.17
C THR A 38 -10.79 -12.44 6.46
N GLY A 39 -10.16 -11.38 6.96
CA GLY A 39 -8.73 -11.41 7.33
C GLY A 39 -7.75 -11.11 6.19
N LYS A 40 -8.17 -10.41 5.12
CA LYS A 40 -7.29 -9.95 4.03
C LYS A 40 -6.08 -9.16 4.52
N SER A 41 -6.31 -8.10 5.31
CA SER A 41 -5.22 -7.25 5.82
C SER A 41 -4.25 -8.01 6.72
N TRP A 42 -4.75 -8.98 7.50
CA TRP A 42 -3.89 -9.88 8.28
C TRP A 42 -3.01 -10.74 7.37
N LEU A 43 -3.60 -11.34 6.32
CA LEU A 43 -2.88 -12.14 5.33
C LEU A 43 -1.78 -11.31 4.64
N LEU A 44 -2.07 -10.07 4.24
CA LEU A 44 -1.07 -9.19 3.63
C LEU A 44 0.06 -8.85 4.59
N ARG A 45 -0.22 -8.52 5.86
CA ARG A 45 0.83 -8.30 6.87
C ARG A 45 1.68 -9.53 7.08
N ARG A 46 1.09 -10.73 7.01
CA ARG A 46 1.84 -11.98 7.06
C ARG A 46 2.75 -12.15 5.84
N MET A 47 2.30 -11.76 4.64
CA MET A 47 3.14 -11.73 3.43
C MET A 47 4.30 -10.73 3.55
N VAL A 48 4.08 -9.55 4.16
CA VAL A 48 5.17 -8.60 4.50
C VAL A 48 6.20 -9.27 5.41
N GLN A 49 5.74 -9.92 6.49
CA GLN A 49 6.62 -10.60 7.43
C GLN A 49 7.44 -11.71 6.74
N GLU A 50 6.83 -12.54 5.91
CA GLU A 50 7.54 -13.61 5.18
C GLU A 50 8.53 -13.05 4.17
N SER A 51 8.18 -11.96 3.48
CA SER A 51 9.09 -11.28 2.56
C SER A 51 10.30 -10.72 3.29
N GLY A 52 10.09 -10.07 4.45
CA GLY A 52 11.16 -9.54 5.29
C GLY A 52 12.06 -10.65 5.86
N GLN A 53 11.50 -11.77 6.32
CA GLN A 53 12.27 -12.93 6.78
C GLN A 53 13.14 -13.56 5.68
N ALA A 54 12.66 -13.51 4.45
CA ALA A 54 13.41 -13.99 3.28
C ALA A 54 14.34 -12.94 2.65
N GLY A 55 14.33 -11.70 3.16
CA GLY A 55 15.15 -10.60 2.65
C GLY A 55 14.70 -10.05 1.29
N PHE A 56 13.43 -10.21 0.92
CA PHE A 56 12.88 -9.66 -0.32
C PHE A 56 12.38 -8.22 -0.10
N PRO A 57 12.69 -7.27 -1.00
CA PRO A 57 12.06 -5.95 -0.99
C PRO A 57 10.53 -6.08 -1.07
N CYS A 58 9.83 -5.45 -0.14
CA CYS A 58 8.38 -5.54 -0.02
C CYS A 58 7.77 -4.19 0.36
N ALA A 59 6.78 -3.75 -0.41
CA ALA A 59 5.97 -2.58 -0.08
C ALA A 59 4.50 -2.96 0.11
N LEU A 60 3.90 -2.49 1.20
CA LEU A 60 2.46 -2.62 1.46
C LEU A 60 1.81 -1.25 1.46
N ALA A 61 1.03 -0.91 0.44
CA ALA A 61 0.19 0.29 0.42
C ALA A 61 -1.25 -0.04 0.87
N ASP A 62 -1.79 0.75 1.79
CA ASP A 62 -3.14 0.57 2.34
C ASP A 62 -4.05 1.71 1.88
N PHE A 63 -4.93 1.43 0.91
CA PHE A 63 -5.96 2.36 0.42
C PHE A 63 -7.11 2.50 1.42
N ALA A 64 -6.80 3.03 2.61
CA ALA A 64 -7.81 3.41 3.58
C ALA A 64 -8.71 4.53 3.00
N PRO A 65 -10.01 4.60 3.33
CA PRO A 65 -10.92 5.62 2.77
C PRO A 65 -10.42 7.07 2.89
N ALA A 66 -9.74 7.40 4.00
CA ALA A 66 -9.18 8.72 4.25
C ALA A 66 -7.89 9.03 3.45
N TRP A 67 -7.24 8.00 2.89
CA TRP A 67 -6.05 8.13 2.07
C TRP A 67 -6.41 7.92 0.61
N GLN A 68 -6.52 9.04 -0.12
CA GLN A 68 -6.81 9.08 -1.55
C GLN A 68 -5.56 9.53 -2.31
N PRO A 69 -4.53 8.68 -2.46
CA PRO A 69 -3.29 9.07 -3.11
C PRO A 69 -3.48 9.13 -4.63
N GLY A 70 -3.07 10.23 -5.25
CA GLY A 70 -2.83 10.25 -6.70
C GLY A 70 -1.61 9.37 -7.08
N PRO A 71 -1.36 9.15 -8.40
CA PRO A 71 -0.31 8.25 -8.88
C PRO A 71 1.08 8.53 -8.31
N ILE A 72 1.49 9.80 -8.30
CA ILE A 72 2.82 10.20 -7.81
C ILE A 72 2.98 9.91 -6.31
N LYS A 73 1.94 10.16 -5.51
CA LYS A 73 1.97 9.87 -4.07
C LYS A 73 2.09 8.37 -3.80
N LEU A 74 1.39 7.53 -4.58
CA LEU A 74 1.54 6.09 -4.49
C LEU A 74 2.96 5.64 -4.87
N MET A 75 3.54 6.17 -5.96
CA MET A 75 4.90 5.83 -6.37
C MET A 75 5.93 6.16 -5.28
N ARG A 76 5.83 7.32 -4.64
CA ARG A 76 6.69 7.70 -3.50
C ARG A 76 6.58 6.73 -2.36
N GLU A 77 5.35 6.43 -1.95
CA GLU A 77 5.07 5.50 -0.85
C GLU A 77 5.64 4.10 -1.13
N LEU A 78 5.56 3.63 -2.38
CA LEU A 78 6.15 2.36 -2.77
C LEU A 78 7.68 2.42 -2.82
N ALA A 79 8.27 3.49 -3.37
CA ALA A 79 9.71 3.68 -3.44
C ALA A 79 10.34 3.74 -2.04
N GLU A 80 9.74 4.51 -1.12
CA GLU A 80 10.18 4.62 0.28
C GLU A 80 10.22 3.24 0.95
N ARG A 81 9.13 2.46 0.82
CA ARG A 81 9.05 1.12 1.42
C ARG A 81 9.97 0.08 0.79
N LEU A 82 10.31 0.23 -0.49
CA LEU A 82 11.23 -0.66 -1.20
C LEU A 82 12.70 -0.26 -1.01
N GLY A 83 12.97 0.91 -0.43
CA GLY A 83 14.29 1.52 -0.29
C GLY A 83 14.54 2.56 -1.38
N GLU A 84 14.55 3.85 -1.01
CA GLU A 84 14.72 4.98 -1.94
C GLU A 84 16.03 4.91 -2.75
N GLU A 85 17.06 4.26 -2.22
CA GLU A 85 18.33 4.03 -2.91
C GLU A 85 18.17 3.18 -4.19
N CYS A 86 17.09 2.41 -4.29
CA CYS A 86 16.74 1.66 -5.49
C CYS A 86 16.01 2.52 -6.55
N PHE A 87 15.61 3.75 -6.19
CA PHE A 87 14.76 4.66 -6.97
C PHE A 87 15.40 6.04 -7.17
N SER A 88 16.73 6.08 -7.32
CA SER A 88 17.51 7.33 -7.38
C SER A 88 17.06 8.34 -8.43
N ASP A 89 16.74 7.91 -9.66
CA ASP A 89 16.31 8.82 -10.73
C ASP A 89 14.88 9.30 -10.48
N PHE A 90 13.98 8.41 -10.05
CA PHE A 90 12.64 8.79 -9.63
C PHE A 90 12.70 9.84 -8.51
N CYS A 91 13.43 9.58 -7.42
CA CYS A 91 13.55 10.50 -6.29
C CYS A 91 14.20 11.84 -6.68
N THR A 92 15.21 11.82 -7.56
CA THR A 92 15.84 13.05 -8.05
C THR A 92 14.86 13.89 -8.87
N GLN A 93 14.14 13.29 -9.80
CA GLN A 93 13.13 13.99 -10.60
C GLN A 93 11.99 14.49 -9.71
N ASP A 94 11.53 13.69 -8.76
CA ASP A 94 10.47 14.04 -7.84
C ASP A 94 10.82 15.25 -6.98
N ALA A 95 12.06 15.29 -6.45
CA ALA A 95 12.58 16.44 -5.71
C ALA A 95 12.71 17.70 -6.56
N LEU A 96 13.12 17.58 -7.83
CA LEU A 96 13.14 18.70 -8.78
C LEU A 96 11.72 19.25 -9.01
N TYR A 97 10.72 18.39 -9.11
CA TYR A 97 9.34 18.84 -9.29
C TYR A 97 8.75 19.50 -8.04
N HIS A 98 9.07 18.97 -6.87
CA HIS A 98 8.62 19.55 -5.60
C HIS A 98 9.30 20.85 -5.23
N SER A 99 10.59 21.00 -5.54
CA SER A 99 11.28 22.29 -5.41
C SER A 99 10.71 23.36 -6.35
N MET A 100 9.96 22.97 -7.37
CA MET A 100 9.22 23.88 -8.24
C MET A 100 7.75 24.09 -7.82
N ALA A 101 7.23 23.35 -6.84
CA ALA A 101 5.82 23.43 -6.45
C ALA A 101 5.54 24.76 -5.71
N PRO A 102 4.40 25.43 -6.00
CA PRO A 102 4.09 26.67 -5.34
C PRO A 102 3.95 26.52 -3.83
N PRO A 103 4.38 27.53 -3.06
CA PRO A 103 4.15 27.53 -1.62
C PRO A 103 2.64 27.40 -1.34
N PRO A 104 2.26 26.81 -0.21
CA PRO A 104 0.87 26.62 0.16
C PRO A 104 0.09 27.94 0.06
N ARG A 105 -1.15 27.87 -0.44
CA ARG A 105 -2.02 29.03 -0.63
C ARG A 105 -2.12 29.84 0.66
N PRO A 106 -2.10 31.19 0.59
CA PRO A 106 -2.11 32.07 1.77
C PRO A 106 -3.36 31.91 2.66
N ASP A 107 -4.45 31.30 2.16
CA ASP A 107 -5.71 31.17 2.91
C ASP A 107 -5.70 30.08 4.01
N SER A 108 -4.63 29.27 4.10
CA SER A 108 -4.39 28.44 5.28
C SER A 108 -3.34 29.14 6.14
N GLU A 109 -3.75 30.04 7.03
CA GLU A 109 -2.85 30.64 8.03
C GLU A 109 -2.29 29.54 8.93
N PRO A 110 -0.99 29.19 8.84
CA PRO A 110 -0.38 28.45 9.92
C PRO A 110 -0.34 29.37 11.15
N PRO A 111 -0.63 28.88 12.37
CA PRO A 111 -0.51 29.69 13.57
C PRO A 111 0.94 30.18 13.70
N GLY A 112 1.17 31.48 13.53
CA GLY A 112 2.48 32.13 13.72
C GLY A 112 3.15 32.73 12.48
N ARG A 113 2.45 32.93 11.34
CA ARG A 113 3.04 33.64 10.19
C ARG A 113 3.02 35.16 10.42
N VAL A 114 4.18 35.82 10.29
CA VAL A 114 4.28 37.28 10.22
C VAL A 114 4.28 37.68 8.76
N ASP A 115 3.23 38.37 8.32
CA ASP A 115 3.17 38.93 6.96
C ASP A 115 3.97 40.23 6.90
N LEU A 116 4.93 40.28 5.99
CA LEU A 116 5.81 41.42 5.74
C LEU A 116 5.53 42.07 4.37
N SER A 117 4.52 41.59 3.64
CA SER A 117 4.29 41.95 2.24
C SER A 117 3.84 43.40 2.02
N ASP A 118 3.32 44.07 3.05
CA ASP A 118 2.86 45.47 2.99
C ASP A 118 3.81 46.48 3.65
N SER A 119 5.07 46.08 3.92
CA SER A 119 6.06 46.95 4.55
C SER A 119 7.02 47.57 3.54
N ASP A 120 7.14 48.91 3.53
CA ASP A 120 8.16 49.62 2.75
C ASP A 120 9.52 49.53 3.46
N PHE A 121 10.40 48.63 3.00
CA PHE A 121 11.71 48.38 3.61
C PHE A 121 12.79 49.41 3.25
N ARG A 122 12.43 50.53 2.60
CA ARG A 122 13.38 51.59 2.26
C ARG A 122 13.85 52.33 3.51
N GLY A 123 14.90 51.80 4.14
CA GLY A 123 15.57 52.39 5.31
C GLY A 123 15.43 51.58 6.61
N ALA A 124 14.73 50.45 6.59
CA ALA A 124 14.66 49.55 7.74
C ALA A 124 16.01 48.83 7.93
N GLN A 125 16.76 49.20 8.97
CA GLN A 125 17.89 48.39 9.43
C GLN A 125 17.33 47.27 10.31
N VAL A 126 17.24 46.05 9.77
CA VAL A 126 17.02 44.86 10.58
C VAL A 126 18.29 44.64 11.41
N ARG A 127 18.26 45.03 12.68
CA ARG A 127 19.30 44.73 13.67
C ARG A 127 18.70 43.87 14.78
N ASP A 128 19.50 42.92 15.24
CA ASP A 128 19.19 41.86 16.22
C ASP A 128 18.30 40.71 15.75
N ILE A 129 18.67 40.06 14.64
CA ILE A 129 18.42 38.62 14.52
C ILE A 129 19.62 37.92 15.18
N ALA A 130 19.49 37.66 16.47
CA ALA A 130 20.50 36.93 17.22
C ALA A 130 20.46 35.44 16.84
N GLY A 131 21.38 35.02 15.97
CA GLY A 131 21.77 33.63 15.81
C GLY A 131 21.33 32.95 14.51
N ARG A 132 22.31 32.86 13.60
CA ARG A 132 22.47 31.93 12.45
C ARG A 132 21.82 32.33 11.11
N ASP A 133 22.72 32.49 10.14
CA ASP A 133 22.63 32.36 8.68
C ASP A 133 21.43 33.00 7.97
N LEU A 134 21.70 34.11 7.27
CA LEU A 134 20.79 34.70 6.27
C LEU A 134 20.78 33.81 5.03
N TYR A 135 19.66 33.15 4.78
CA TYR A 135 19.39 32.49 3.50
C TYR A 135 18.88 33.54 2.51
N ASP A 136 19.50 33.63 1.33
CA ASP A 136 18.95 34.34 0.19
C ASP A 136 17.65 33.65 -0.22
N ILE A 137 16.50 34.26 0.06
CA ILE A 137 15.19 33.71 -0.27
C ILE A 137 14.85 34.18 -1.67
N ASP A 138 15.28 33.42 -2.67
CA ASP A 138 14.88 33.64 -4.05
C ASP A 138 13.38 33.30 -4.18
N LEU A 139 12.54 34.33 -4.10
CA LEU A 139 11.09 34.24 -4.28
C LEU A 139 10.77 34.04 -5.77
N HIS A 140 11.09 32.86 -6.30
CA HIS A 140 10.55 32.45 -7.59
C HIS A 140 9.02 32.39 -7.47
N GLN A 141 8.33 33.20 -8.29
CA GLN A 141 6.87 33.12 -8.41
C GLN A 141 6.50 31.78 -9.03
N HIS A 142 6.23 30.80 -8.18
CA HIS A 142 5.81 29.48 -8.60
C HIS A 142 4.38 29.55 -9.16
N ARG A 143 4.26 29.43 -10.47
CA ARG A 143 2.98 29.20 -11.13
C ARG A 143 2.61 27.71 -10.98
N PRO A 144 1.34 27.36 -10.66
CA PRO A 144 0.92 25.97 -10.70
C PRO A 144 1.10 25.40 -12.12
N PRO A 145 1.56 24.14 -12.26
CA PRO A 145 1.76 23.53 -13.56
C PRO A 145 0.44 23.50 -14.33
N THR A 146 0.51 23.72 -15.64
CA THR A 146 -0.61 23.47 -16.56
C THR A 146 -0.95 21.99 -16.60
N ALA A 147 -2.16 21.62 -17.04
CA ALA A 147 -2.57 20.21 -17.14
C ALA A 147 -1.61 19.39 -18.01
N ALA A 148 -1.14 19.95 -19.14
CA ALA A 148 -0.18 19.29 -20.02
C ALA A 148 1.21 19.11 -19.36
N GLU A 149 1.64 20.08 -18.55
CA GLU A 149 2.87 19.95 -17.77
C GLU A 149 2.72 18.88 -16.68
N ALA A 150 1.60 18.88 -15.94
CA ALA A 150 1.32 17.87 -14.93
C ALA A 150 1.29 16.45 -15.51
N GLU A 151 0.65 16.26 -16.67
CA GLU A 151 0.65 14.98 -17.39
C GLU A 151 2.06 14.56 -17.83
N ARG A 152 2.86 15.50 -18.35
CA ARG A 152 4.25 15.24 -18.73
C ARG A 152 5.10 14.85 -17.51
N ILE A 153 4.91 15.53 -16.38
CA ILE A 153 5.59 15.25 -15.12
C ILE A 153 5.24 13.84 -14.64
N GLU A 154 3.94 13.52 -14.56
CA GLU A 154 3.47 12.19 -14.18
C GLU A 154 4.07 11.12 -15.10
N HIS A 155 4.07 11.36 -16.41
CA HIS A 155 4.63 10.43 -17.39
C HIS A 155 6.13 10.16 -17.14
N GLN A 156 6.92 11.21 -16.91
CA GLN A 156 8.35 11.08 -16.67
C GLN A 156 8.66 10.35 -15.36
N LEU A 157 7.99 10.75 -14.27
CA LEU A 157 8.11 10.08 -12.98
C LEU A 157 7.68 8.61 -13.05
N SER A 158 6.58 8.33 -13.75
CA SER A 158 6.12 6.95 -13.98
C SER A 158 7.15 6.12 -14.74
N ALA A 159 7.75 6.69 -15.79
CA ALA A 159 8.76 5.99 -16.58
C ALA A 159 10.02 5.71 -15.75
N ALA A 160 10.48 6.67 -14.94
CA ALA A 160 11.61 6.48 -14.04
C ALA A 160 11.31 5.39 -12.99
N PHE A 161 10.18 5.50 -12.29
CA PHE A 161 9.74 4.54 -11.28
C PHE A 161 9.64 3.11 -11.83
N VAL A 162 8.95 2.92 -12.96
CA VAL A 162 8.75 1.59 -13.58
C VAL A 162 10.08 0.99 -14.02
N ARG A 163 11.00 1.80 -14.56
CA ARG A 163 12.32 1.34 -14.98
C ARG A 163 13.17 0.89 -13.79
N GLU A 164 13.15 1.64 -12.70
CA GLU A 164 13.89 1.32 -11.47
C GLU A 164 13.28 0.13 -10.71
N LEU A 165 11.94 0.05 -10.64
CA LEU A 165 11.23 -1.12 -10.12
C LEU A 165 11.58 -2.39 -10.90
N ARG A 166 11.65 -2.29 -12.24
CA ARG A 166 12.11 -3.40 -13.10
C ARG A 166 13.54 -3.79 -12.79
N ALA A 167 14.44 -2.82 -12.60
CA ALA A 167 15.84 -3.08 -12.26
C ALA A 167 15.96 -3.75 -10.88
N LEU A 168 15.14 -3.34 -9.90
CA LEU A 168 15.04 -3.98 -8.60
C LEU A 168 14.57 -5.45 -8.72
N ALA A 169 13.46 -5.68 -9.42
CA ALA A 169 12.93 -7.02 -9.66
C ALA A 169 13.91 -7.92 -10.44
N ALA A 170 14.76 -7.37 -11.31
CA ALA A 170 15.78 -8.15 -12.00
C ALA A 170 16.81 -8.75 -11.02
N LYS A 171 17.12 -8.07 -9.91
CA LYS A 171 18.08 -8.53 -8.89
C LYS A 171 17.55 -9.71 -8.07
N GLY A 172 16.25 -9.75 -7.79
CA GLY A 172 15.63 -10.78 -6.97
C GLY A 172 14.11 -10.60 -6.82
N PRO A 173 13.42 -11.53 -6.14
CA PRO A 173 12.00 -11.40 -5.88
C PRO A 173 11.66 -10.06 -5.22
N THR A 174 10.66 -9.36 -5.74
CA THR A 174 10.17 -8.06 -5.25
C THR A 174 8.67 -8.13 -5.13
N VAL A 175 8.11 -7.62 -4.03
CA VAL A 175 6.70 -7.78 -3.69
C VAL A 175 6.01 -6.43 -3.51
N LEU A 176 4.91 -6.22 -4.22
CA LEU A 176 3.98 -5.10 -4.00
C LEU A 176 2.67 -5.65 -3.46
N LEU A 177 2.22 -5.15 -2.32
CA LEU A 177 0.95 -5.50 -1.69
C LEU A 177 0.08 -4.25 -1.66
N LEU A 178 -1.10 -4.31 -2.26
CA LEU A 178 -2.04 -3.21 -2.36
C LEU A 178 -3.34 -3.62 -1.65
N ASP A 179 -3.58 -3.11 -0.43
CA ASP A 179 -4.79 -3.38 0.36
C ASP A 179 -5.86 -2.31 0.14
N GLY A 180 -7.13 -2.68 0.29
CA GLY A 180 -8.25 -1.75 0.15
C GLY A 180 -8.45 -1.23 -1.27
N CYS A 181 -8.09 -2.01 -2.29
CA CYS A 181 -8.16 -1.60 -3.70
C CYS A 181 -9.56 -1.13 -4.16
N GLU A 182 -10.65 -1.40 -3.42
CA GLU A 182 -11.98 -0.81 -3.68
C GLU A 182 -12.06 0.71 -3.41
N HIS A 183 -11.09 1.27 -2.71
CA HIS A 183 -11.02 2.69 -2.32
C HIS A 183 -9.97 3.48 -3.11
N ILE A 184 -9.31 2.84 -4.07
CA ILE A 184 -8.31 3.49 -4.91
C ILE A 184 -8.97 4.61 -5.75
N PRO A 185 -8.38 5.82 -5.80
CA PRO A 185 -8.84 6.85 -6.72
C PRO A 185 -8.80 6.36 -8.17
N VAL A 186 -9.74 6.81 -9.00
CA VAL A 186 -9.85 6.40 -10.41
C VAL A 186 -8.56 6.69 -11.18
N GLU A 187 -7.96 7.86 -11.00
CA GLU A 187 -6.68 8.24 -11.62
C GLU A 187 -5.54 7.27 -11.26
N THR A 188 -5.47 6.86 -10.00
CA THR A 188 -4.45 5.94 -9.49
C THR A 188 -4.71 4.51 -9.95
N ALA A 189 -5.98 4.11 -10.07
CA ALA A 189 -6.38 2.82 -10.64
C ALA A 189 -6.00 2.72 -12.12
N ASP A 190 -6.25 3.79 -12.88
CA ASP A 190 -5.92 3.90 -14.30
C ASP A 190 -4.42 3.87 -14.52
N TRP A 191 -3.66 4.64 -13.72
CA TRP A 191 -2.21 4.59 -13.72
C TRP A 191 -1.70 3.18 -13.42
N LEU A 192 -2.13 2.58 -12.31
CA LEU A 192 -1.69 1.25 -11.89
C LEU A 192 -1.95 0.21 -12.98
N SER A 193 -3.15 0.25 -13.57
CA SER A 193 -3.52 -0.63 -14.65
C SER A 193 -2.62 -0.42 -15.86
N ARG A 194 -2.61 0.79 -16.44
CA ARG A 194 -1.96 1.11 -17.73
C ARG A 194 -0.43 1.09 -17.67
N ARG A 195 0.14 1.56 -16.57
CA ARG A 195 1.59 1.79 -16.44
C ARG A 195 2.32 0.65 -15.74
N LEU A 196 1.62 -0.21 -15.00
CA LEU A 196 2.26 -1.35 -14.32
C LEU A 196 1.67 -2.68 -14.77
N LEU A 197 0.37 -2.91 -14.55
CA LEU A 197 -0.22 -4.24 -14.76
C LEU A 197 -0.24 -4.66 -16.24
N TYR A 198 -0.59 -3.75 -17.15
CA TYR A 198 -0.53 -4.02 -18.60
C TYR A 198 0.90 -4.29 -19.07
N LEU A 199 1.89 -3.54 -18.56
CA LEU A 199 3.31 -3.81 -18.87
C LEU A 199 3.73 -5.20 -18.39
N MET A 200 3.31 -5.60 -17.18
CA MET A 200 3.57 -6.94 -16.67
C MET A 200 2.99 -8.03 -17.58
N ARG A 201 1.73 -7.85 -18.01
CA ARG A 201 1.02 -8.78 -18.90
C ARG A 201 1.69 -8.89 -20.27
N ASP A 202 2.03 -7.76 -20.88
CA ASP A 202 2.52 -7.70 -22.26
C ASP A 202 4.02 -8.03 -22.36
N THR A 203 4.75 -8.00 -21.25
CA THR A 203 6.18 -8.33 -21.19
C THR A 203 6.51 -9.34 -20.07
N PRO A 204 5.89 -10.54 -20.05
CA PRO A 204 5.93 -11.44 -18.88
C PRO A 204 7.34 -11.90 -18.49
N GLY A 205 8.24 -12.08 -19.48
CA GLY A 205 9.64 -12.41 -19.23
C GLY A 205 10.46 -11.30 -18.57
N THR A 206 9.96 -10.06 -18.58
CA THR A 206 10.60 -8.92 -17.90
C THR A 206 10.29 -8.90 -16.41
N TRP A 207 9.07 -9.29 -16.03
CA TRP A 207 8.52 -9.11 -14.69
C TRP A 207 8.44 -10.41 -13.89
N TRP A 208 9.20 -11.43 -14.29
CA TRP A 208 9.13 -12.78 -13.74
C TRP A 208 9.54 -12.88 -12.26
N ARG A 209 10.07 -11.82 -11.66
CA ARG A 209 10.43 -11.71 -10.23
C ARG A 209 9.61 -10.67 -9.46
N LEU A 210 8.74 -9.92 -10.15
CA LEU A 210 7.83 -8.99 -9.48
C LEU A 210 6.52 -9.72 -9.17
N VAL A 211 6.13 -9.77 -7.89
CA VAL A 211 4.83 -10.26 -7.46
C VAL A 211 3.99 -9.07 -6.99
N VAL A 212 2.79 -8.93 -7.55
CA VAL A 212 1.82 -7.91 -7.15
C VAL A 212 0.63 -8.61 -6.51
N VAL A 213 0.26 -8.22 -5.30
CA VAL A 213 -0.94 -8.70 -4.62
C VAL A 213 -1.93 -7.56 -4.54
N LEU A 214 -3.11 -7.73 -5.15
CA LEU A 214 -4.22 -6.79 -5.07
C LEU A 214 -5.24 -7.36 -4.10
N ALA A 215 -5.51 -6.70 -2.98
CA ALA A 215 -6.55 -7.11 -2.06
C ALA A 215 -7.67 -6.08 -2.04
N GLY A 216 -8.90 -6.56 -2.11
CA GLY A 216 -10.06 -5.69 -1.98
C GLY A 216 -11.38 -6.44 -1.84
N ARG A 217 -12.46 -5.67 -1.91
CA ARG A 217 -13.84 -6.19 -1.91
C ARG A 217 -14.35 -6.44 -3.33
N PRO A 218 -15.38 -7.31 -3.48
CA PRO A 218 -16.05 -7.50 -4.77
C PRO A 218 -16.74 -6.23 -5.28
N SER A 219 -17.20 -5.37 -4.36
CA SER A 219 -17.82 -4.09 -4.67
C SER A 219 -16.78 -2.97 -4.69
N GLY A 220 -16.59 -2.32 -5.85
CA GLY A 220 -15.80 -1.10 -5.97
C GLY A 220 -15.05 -0.97 -7.31
N PRO A 221 -14.59 0.24 -7.66
CA PRO A 221 -13.65 0.43 -8.75
C PRO A 221 -12.35 -0.28 -8.38
N ARG A 222 -11.98 -1.29 -9.15
CA ARG A 222 -10.70 -2.02 -9.02
C ARG A 222 -10.03 -2.04 -10.39
N PRO A 223 -8.70 -2.23 -10.47
CA PRO A 223 -8.05 -2.53 -11.74
C PRO A 223 -8.83 -3.62 -12.47
N ALA A 224 -9.46 -3.25 -13.57
CA ALA A 224 -10.38 -4.13 -14.26
C ALA A 224 -9.58 -5.07 -15.16
N PHE A 225 -9.56 -6.35 -14.79
CA PHE A 225 -8.96 -7.39 -15.62
C PHE A 225 -9.93 -7.80 -16.72
N GLN A 226 -10.18 -6.90 -17.66
CA GLN A 226 -11.07 -7.13 -18.79
C GLN A 226 -10.35 -6.96 -20.15
N PRO A 227 -10.55 -7.88 -21.10
CA PRO A 227 -11.24 -9.17 -20.94
C PRO A 227 -10.39 -10.14 -20.10
N TRP A 228 -11.01 -10.90 -19.19
CA TRP A 228 -10.29 -11.81 -18.25
C TRP A 228 -9.43 -12.87 -18.97
N ALA A 229 -9.80 -13.25 -20.19
CA ALA A 229 -9.06 -14.20 -21.01
C ALA A 229 -7.59 -13.79 -21.19
N ASP A 230 -7.31 -12.49 -21.34
CA ASP A 230 -5.95 -11.96 -21.56
C ASP A 230 -5.07 -12.04 -20.29
N TRP A 231 -5.71 -12.20 -19.13
CA TRP A 231 -5.04 -12.12 -17.83
C TRP A 231 -4.78 -13.48 -17.19
N ARG A 232 -5.40 -14.56 -17.70
CA ARG A 232 -5.29 -15.92 -17.12
C ARG A 232 -3.87 -16.44 -16.96
N GLY A 233 -2.96 -16.02 -17.84
CA GLY A 233 -1.55 -16.43 -17.79
C GLY A 233 -0.73 -15.73 -16.70
N ILE A 234 -1.20 -14.60 -16.18
CA ILE A 234 -0.44 -13.77 -15.22
C ILE A 234 -1.18 -13.53 -13.90
N VAL A 235 -2.51 -13.60 -13.87
CA VAL A 235 -3.32 -13.36 -12.67
C VAL A 235 -3.80 -14.69 -12.05
N CYS A 236 -3.61 -14.83 -10.75
CA CYS A 236 -4.27 -15.82 -9.91
C CYS A 236 -5.35 -15.11 -9.10
N ALA A 237 -6.63 -15.33 -9.44
CA ALA A 237 -7.74 -14.82 -8.65
C ALA A 237 -8.05 -15.74 -7.46
N LEU A 238 -8.33 -15.12 -6.32
CA LEU A 238 -8.86 -15.72 -5.10
C LEU A 238 -10.15 -14.98 -4.73
N ASP A 239 -11.27 -15.48 -5.22
CA ASP A 239 -12.61 -14.92 -4.97
C ASP A 239 -13.12 -15.20 -3.55
N ARG A 240 -12.41 -16.04 -2.81
CA ARG A 240 -12.65 -16.32 -1.40
C ARG A 240 -11.37 -16.79 -0.73
N LEU A 241 -11.22 -16.46 0.54
CA LEU A 241 -10.23 -17.09 1.41
C LEU A 241 -10.79 -18.41 1.95
N SER A 242 -9.93 -19.39 2.16
CA SER A 242 -10.28 -20.69 2.72
C SER A 242 -10.89 -20.52 4.13
N ASP A 243 -11.70 -21.47 4.57
CA ASP A 243 -12.14 -21.51 5.97
C ASP A 243 -10.94 -21.78 6.88
N PHE A 244 -10.97 -21.28 8.12
CA PHE A 244 -10.05 -21.73 9.16
C PHE A 244 -10.37 -23.16 9.56
N GLU A 245 -9.33 -23.95 9.77
CA GLU A 245 -9.45 -25.26 10.38
C GLU A 245 -9.85 -25.15 11.85
N GLU A 246 -10.48 -26.20 12.36
CA GLU A 246 -10.94 -26.28 13.74
C GLU A 246 -9.82 -25.99 14.75
N GLN A 247 -8.64 -26.56 14.52
CA GLN A 247 -7.49 -26.39 15.38
C GLN A 247 -7.02 -24.92 15.44
N HIS A 248 -7.09 -24.17 14.33
CA HIS A 248 -6.69 -22.76 14.31
C HIS A 248 -7.60 -21.90 15.17
N VAL A 249 -8.92 -22.14 15.08
CA VAL A 249 -9.90 -21.44 15.90
C VAL A 249 -9.72 -21.80 17.37
N ARG A 250 -9.48 -23.08 17.68
CA ARG A 250 -9.22 -23.55 19.05
C ARG A 250 -7.97 -22.92 19.66
N ASP A 251 -6.85 -22.95 18.92
CA ASP A 251 -5.59 -22.34 19.32
C ASP A 251 -5.77 -20.85 19.63
N PHE A 252 -6.49 -20.12 18.78
CA PHE A 252 -6.75 -18.70 18.96
C PHE A 252 -7.44 -18.40 20.29
N PHE A 253 -8.54 -19.10 20.61
CA PHE A 253 -9.27 -18.88 21.86
C PHE A 253 -8.44 -19.27 23.08
N GLN A 254 -7.71 -20.39 23.03
CA GLN A 254 -6.85 -20.84 24.12
C GLN A 254 -5.72 -19.84 24.40
N GLN A 255 -5.12 -19.26 23.36
CA GLN A 255 -4.09 -18.23 23.51
C GLN A 255 -4.65 -16.92 24.09
N CYS A 256 -5.94 -16.65 23.89
CA CYS A 256 -6.66 -15.56 24.55
C CYS A 256 -7.10 -15.90 25.99
N GLY A 257 -6.79 -17.10 26.49
CA GLY A 257 -7.19 -17.56 27.83
C GLY A 257 -8.65 -18.03 27.91
N LEU A 258 -9.30 -18.30 26.78
CA LEU A 258 -10.66 -18.83 26.72
C LEU A 258 -10.64 -20.33 26.39
N TYR A 259 -11.17 -21.12 27.33
CA TYR A 259 -11.32 -22.56 27.19
C TYR A 259 -12.82 -22.86 27.07
N LEU A 260 -13.25 -23.22 25.86
CA LEU A 260 -14.65 -23.50 25.55
C LEU A 260 -14.92 -25.00 25.66
N GLU A 261 -16.06 -25.37 26.23
CA GLU A 261 -16.57 -26.75 26.22
C GLU A 261 -16.84 -27.21 24.78
N ALA A 262 -16.87 -28.53 24.53
CA ALA A 262 -16.98 -29.07 23.18
C ALA A 262 -18.23 -28.56 22.41
N ALA A 263 -19.37 -28.46 23.10
CA ALA A 263 -20.61 -27.96 22.51
C ALA A 263 -20.55 -26.46 22.18
N GLU A 264 -20.00 -25.65 23.09
CA GLU A 264 -19.81 -24.20 22.91
C GLU A 264 -18.84 -23.93 21.76
N PHE A 265 -17.73 -24.67 21.73
CA PHE A 265 -16.71 -24.55 20.71
C PHE A 265 -17.27 -24.92 19.32
N ALA A 266 -18.09 -25.97 19.20
CA ALA A 266 -18.71 -26.34 17.93
C ALA A 266 -19.60 -25.21 17.36
N PHE A 267 -20.31 -24.48 18.23
CA PHE A 267 -21.09 -23.30 17.83
C PHE A 267 -20.17 -22.14 17.41
N VAL A 268 -19.19 -21.79 18.23
CA VAL A 268 -18.23 -20.72 17.95
C VAL A 268 -17.48 -20.97 16.64
N TYR A 269 -17.01 -22.20 16.41
CA TYR A 269 -16.33 -22.60 15.18
C TYR A 269 -17.20 -22.35 13.94
N ARG A 270 -18.48 -22.71 13.98
CA ARG A 270 -19.41 -22.50 12.87
C ARG A 270 -19.54 -21.02 12.49
N VAL A 271 -19.54 -20.13 13.47
CA VAL A 271 -19.64 -18.68 13.29
C VAL A 271 -18.32 -18.07 12.84
N CYS A 272 -17.19 -18.63 13.28
CA CYS A 272 -15.88 -18.02 13.12
C CYS A 272 -15.09 -18.52 11.91
N LYS A 273 -15.30 -19.77 11.46
CA LYS A 273 -14.43 -20.42 10.47
C LYS A 273 -14.25 -19.63 9.16
N ALA A 274 -15.27 -18.91 8.71
CA ALA A 274 -15.20 -18.08 7.50
C ALA A 274 -14.91 -16.59 7.80
N ARG A 275 -15.11 -16.15 9.05
CA ARG A 275 -15.12 -14.74 9.47
C ARG A 275 -14.25 -14.57 10.71
N PRO A 276 -12.93 -14.46 10.54
CA PRO A 276 -12.00 -14.28 11.65
C PRO A 276 -12.34 -13.10 12.56
N LEU A 277 -12.90 -12.01 12.00
CA LEU A 277 -13.35 -10.86 12.80
C LEU A 277 -14.28 -11.27 13.95
N ASN A 278 -15.14 -12.28 13.75
CA ASN A 278 -16.04 -12.78 14.79
C ASN A 278 -15.27 -13.35 15.98
N MET A 279 -14.10 -13.96 15.77
CA MET A 279 -13.27 -14.46 16.88
C MET A 279 -12.78 -13.31 17.75
N ALA A 280 -12.34 -12.21 17.13
CA ALA A 280 -11.91 -11.01 17.85
C ALA A 280 -13.05 -10.42 18.68
N SER A 281 -14.23 -10.28 18.07
CA SER A 281 -15.43 -9.74 18.74
C SER A 281 -15.86 -10.61 19.92
N ILE A 282 -15.89 -11.95 19.78
CA ILE A 282 -16.25 -12.85 20.88
C ILE A 282 -15.25 -12.73 22.04
N VAL A 283 -13.94 -12.67 21.76
CA VAL A 283 -12.92 -12.47 22.80
C VAL A 283 -13.13 -11.15 23.52
N GLU A 284 -13.38 -10.07 22.77
CA GLU A 284 -13.62 -8.74 23.32
C GLU A 284 -14.87 -8.68 24.19
N GLU A 285 -15.97 -9.31 23.79
CA GLU A 285 -17.21 -9.35 24.58
C GLU A 285 -17.03 -10.17 25.87
N LEU A 286 -16.42 -11.36 25.78
CA LEU A 286 -16.26 -12.26 26.94
C LEU A 286 -15.22 -11.77 27.95
N LEU A 287 -14.14 -11.11 27.48
CA LEU A 287 -13.07 -10.60 28.35
C LEU A 287 -13.26 -9.13 28.72
N GLY A 288 -13.86 -8.32 27.84
CA GLY A 288 -14.10 -6.88 28.04
C GLY A 288 -15.26 -6.59 29.00
N GLY A 289 -16.20 -7.52 29.16
CA GLY A 289 -17.22 -7.46 30.22
C GLY A 289 -16.70 -7.73 31.64
N ARG A 290 -15.39 -7.98 31.82
CA ARG A 290 -14.73 -8.17 33.13
C ARG A 290 -13.90 -6.95 33.57
N ARG A 291 -14.32 -5.74 33.21
CA ARG A 291 -13.76 -4.50 33.77
C ARG A 291 -14.66 -3.93 34.85
#